data_AF-A0A291QPA3-F1
#
_entry.id   AF-A0A291QPA3-F1
#
_cell.length_a   1.000
_cell.length_b   1.000
_cell.length_c   1.000
_cell.angle_alpha   90.00
_cell.angle_beta   90.00
_cell.angle_gamma   90.00
#
_symmetry.space_group_name_H-M   'P 1'
#
loop_
_entity.id
_entity.type
_entity.pdbx_description
1 polymer ?
#
loop_
_entity_poly.entity_id
_entity_poly.type
_entity_poly.pdbx_seq_one_letter_code
_entity_poly.pdbx_strand_id
1 'polypeptide(L)'
;MVTWRSKTSRPMEIKELKQRLRLSEVIAYYGLLPDKHGRLLCPFHDDKTPSLQLYPKTGTFCCFSTNCNAGTGDVIRFIELMDTCSMHEAIMKAKSLIGGTPLLPAVPAAPVNPSTDPIEREAVLAKVFGSFKKALPASRKAVDYLQGRGLDYRQHACGYNSGGLHWDSRNHYLVASMVKYGLLKPYPAGGYSVWAKDCVIFPLEDATGRIVSL
;
A
#
# COMPACT_ATOMS: atom_id res chain seq x y z
N MET A 1 17.07 -44.37 14.74
CA MET A 1 16.17 -43.69 13.78
C MET A 1 15.21 -42.82 14.56
N VAL A 2 15.44 -41.50 14.58
CA VAL A 2 14.58 -40.55 15.31
C VAL A 2 13.49 -40.08 14.34
N THR A 3 12.23 -40.38 14.64
CA THR A 3 11.09 -39.98 13.82
C THR A 3 10.75 -38.52 14.11
N TRP A 4 10.90 -37.66 13.09
CA TRP A 4 10.37 -36.29 13.12
C TRP A 4 8.85 -36.36 13.01
N ARG A 5 8.15 -36.21 14.15
CA ARG A 5 6.73 -35.84 14.15
C ARG A 5 6.65 -34.37 13.76
N SER A 6 6.28 -34.11 12.50
CA SER A 6 5.84 -32.81 12.04
C SER A 6 4.76 -32.27 12.99
N LYS A 7 5.04 -31.11 13.59
CA LYS A 7 4.14 -30.41 14.50
C LYS A 7 3.00 -29.85 13.65
N THR A 8 1.98 -30.66 13.41
CA THR A 8 0.76 -30.23 12.73
C THR A 8 0.15 -29.09 13.56
N SER A 9 0.23 -27.87 13.02
CA SER A 9 -0.36 -26.67 13.62
C SER A 9 -1.84 -26.94 13.88
N ARG A 10 -2.26 -26.92 15.16
CA ARG A 10 -3.68 -27.02 15.50
C ARG A 10 -4.45 -25.92 14.75
N PRO A 11 -5.63 -26.20 14.17
CA PRO A 11 -6.46 -25.17 13.56
C PRO A 11 -6.83 -24.16 14.66
N MET A 12 -6.34 -22.92 14.53
CA MET A 12 -6.67 -21.85 15.47
C MET A 12 -8.18 -21.61 15.44
N GLU A 13 -8.82 -21.75 16.59
CA GLU A 13 -10.27 -21.52 16.75
C GLU A 13 -10.60 -20.02 16.64
N ILE A 14 -11.79 -19.69 16.16
CA ILE A 14 -12.25 -18.29 15.98
C ILE A 14 -12.17 -17.50 17.30
N LYS A 15 -12.41 -18.15 18.43
CA LYS A 15 -12.30 -17.52 19.76
C LYS A 15 -10.87 -17.11 20.10
N GLU A 16 -9.91 -17.99 19.80
CA GLU A 16 -8.48 -17.73 19.99
C GLU A 16 -7.98 -16.64 19.03
N LEU A 17 -8.52 -16.63 17.80
CA LEU A 17 -8.26 -15.60 16.79
C LEU A 17 -8.65 -14.20 17.29
N LYS A 18 -9.87 -14.06 17.81
CA LYS A 18 -10.41 -12.80 18.34
C LYS A 18 -9.69 -12.33 19.61
N GLN A 19 -9.08 -13.24 20.37
CA GLN A 19 -8.28 -12.88 21.55
C GLN A 19 -6.88 -12.38 21.19
N ARG A 20 -6.31 -12.88 20.10
CA ARG A 20 -4.94 -12.54 19.68
C ARG A 20 -4.87 -11.32 18.77
N LEU A 21 -5.85 -11.14 17.86
CA LEU A 21 -5.88 -10.00 16.96
C LEU A 21 -6.63 -8.83 17.60
N ARG A 22 -5.90 -7.76 17.95
CA ARG A 22 -6.55 -6.58 18.54
C ARG A 22 -7.18 -5.73 17.45
N LEU A 23 -8.37 -5.20 17.71
CA LEU A 23 -9.02 -4.27 16.79
C LEU A 23 -8.11 -3.08 16.43
N SER A 24 -7.36 -2.55 17.40
CA SER A 24 -6.41 -1.46 17.17
C SER A 24 -5.31 -1.79 16.16
N GLU A 25 -4.84 -3.05 16.11
CA GLU A 25 -3.82 -3.49 15.16
C GLU A 25 -4.39 -3.55 13.75
N VAL A 26 -5.63 -4.01 13.62
CA VAL A 26 -6.35 -4.04 12.34
C VAL A 26 -6.64 -2.63 11.83
N ILE A 27 -7.07 -1.72 12.71
CA ILE A 27 -7.30 -0.31 12.37
C ILE A 27 -6.00 0.34 11.87
N ALA A 28 -4.88 0.09 12.55
CA ALA A 28 -3.57 0.58 12.14
C ALA A 28 -3.11 -0.04 10.80
N TYR A 29 -3.38 -1.33 10.58
CA TYR A 29 -3.08 -2.03 9.33
C TYR A 29 -3.77 -1.38 8.12
N TYR A 30 -5.02 -0.94 8.27
CA TYR A 30 -5.74 -0.20 7.22
C TYR A 30 -5.40 1.30 7.17
N GLY A 31 -4.41 1.77 7.94
CA GLY A 31 -3.96 3.16 7.93
C GLY A 31 -4.97 4.14 8.53
N LEU A 32 -5.89 3.65 9.35
CA LEU A 32 -6.91 4.48 9.98
C LEU A 32 -6.40 5.02 11.32
N LEU A 33 -6.62 6.31 11.56
CA LEU A 33 -6.14 6.99 12.75
C LEU A 33 -7.34 7.45 13.60
N PRO A 34 -7.63 6.78 14.72
CA PRO A 34 -8.69 7.20 15.63
C PRO A 34 -8.29 8.44 16.44
N ASP A 35 -9.29 9.23 16.83
CA ASP A 35 -9.13 10.35 17.76
C ASP A 35 -8.80 9.86 19.20
N LYS A 36 -8.52 10.81 20.10
CA LYS A 36 -8.26 10.52 21.52
C LYS A 36 -9.40 9.80 22.26
N HIS A 37 -10.60 9.77 21.68
CA HIS A 37 -11.80 9.09 22.19
C HIS A 37 -12.10 7.78 21.45
N GLY A 38 -11.23 7.34 20.53
CA GLY A 38 -11.40 6.11 19.76
C GLY A 38 -12.41 6.23 18.62
N ARG A 39 -12.69 7.44 18.11
CA ARG A 39 -13.61 7.66 16.99
C ARG A 39 -12.85 7.99 15.71
N LEU A 40 -13.41 7.62 14.56
CA LEU A 40 -12.89 7.99 13.24
C LEU A 40 -14.03 8.17 12.22
N LEU A 41 -13.69 8.77 11.07
CA LEU A 41 -14.60 8.82 9.92
C LEU A 41 -14.86 7.39 9.43
N CYS A 42 -16.12 7.01 9.34
CA CYS A 42 -16.47 5.66 8.91
C CYS A 42 -15.96 5.40 7.48
N PRO A 43 -15.13 4.37 7.24
CA PRO A 43 -14.66 4.05 5.90
C PRO A 43 -15.74 3.35 5.04
N PHE A 44 -16.89 3.02 5.64
CA PHE A 44 -17.94 2.21 5.02
C PHE A 44 -19.06 3.05 4.39
N HIS A 45 -19.02 4.37 4.53
CA HIS A 45 -19.92 5.32 3.87
C HIS A 45 -19.22 6.68 3.69
N ASP A 46 -19.80 7.59 2.92
CA ASP A 46 -19.29 8.97 2.81
C ASP A 46 -19.54 9.73 4.11
N ASP A 47 -18.54 9.74 5.00
CA ASP A 47 -18.65 10.27 6.35
C ASP A 47 -17.92 11.62 6.50
N LYS A 48 -18.65 12.64 6.97
CA LYS A 48 -18.08 13.98 7.20
C LYS A 48 -17.80 14.26 8.68
N THR A 49 -18.39 13.48 9.57
CA THR A 49 -18.29 13.63 11.02
C THR A 49 -17.95 12.28 11.64
N PRO A 50 -16.95 12.14 12.53
CA PRO A 50 -16.52 10.84 13.06
C PRO A 50 -17.67 10.04 13.68
N SER A 51 -18.25 9.12 12.91
CA SER A 51 -19.44 8.36 13.30
C SER A 51 -19.13 6.93 13.72
N LEU A 52 -17.91 6.46 13.44
CA LEU A 52 -17.43 5.14 13.83
C LEU A 52 -16.71 5.22 15.18
N GLN A 53 -17.22 4.52 16.19
CA GLN A 53 -16.62 4.35 17.51
C GLN A 53 -15.95 2.99 17.62
N LEU A 54 -14.71 2.98 18.10
CA LEU A 54 -13.97 1.78 18.45
C LEU A 54 -14.07 1.50 19.94
N TYR A 55 -14.20 0.22 20.30
CA TYR A 55 -14.16 -0.29 21.68
C TYR A 55 -13.02 -1.31 21.83
N PRO A 56 -11.77 -0.86 22.05
CA PRO A 56 -10.61 -1.75 22.09
C PRO A 56 -10.68 -2.83 23.18
N LYS A 57 -11.38 -2.56 24.30
CA LYS A 57 -11.55 -3.50 25.41
C LYS A 57 -12.38 -4.72 25.02
N THR A 58 -13.41 -4.53 24.20
CA THR A 58 -14.30 -5.59 23.71
C THR A 58 -13.90 -6.11 22.34
N GLY A 59 -12.99 -5.41 21.64
CA GLY A 59 -12.58 -5.74 20.28
C GLY A 59 -13.68 -5.49 19.24
N THR A 60 -14.59 -4.57 19.51
CA THR A 60 -15.75 -4.27 18.67
C THR A 60 -15.76 -2.82 18.19
N PHE A 61 -16.50 -2.55 17.12
CA PHE A 61 -16.77 -1.22 16.61
C PHE A 61 -18.28 -1.00 16.45
N CYS A 62 -18.71 0.25 16.43
CA CYS A 62 -20.08 0.62 16.06
C CYS A 62 -20.07 1.92 15.25
N CYS A 63 -20.73 1.92 14.09
CA CYS A 63 -21.05 3.15 13.38
C CYS A 63 -22.44 3.64 13.78
N PHE A 64 -22.54 4.88 14.25
CA PHE A 64 -23.80 5.50 14.69
C PHE A 64 -24.55 6.26 13.58
N SER A 65 -24.01 6.31 12.36
CA SER A 65 -24.69 6.91 11.22
C SER A 65 -25.82 6.01 10.71
N THR A 66 -26.99 6.61 10.46
CA THR A 66 -28.14 5.92 9.83
C THR A 66 -27.89 5.58 8.37
N ASN A 67 -26.91 6.22 7.73
CA ASN A 67 -26.53 5.98 6.33
C ASN A 67 -25.41 4.94 6.19
N CYS A 68 -25.20 4.11 7.21
CA CYS A 68 -24.11 3.13 7.25
C CYS A 68 -24.64 1.70 7.40
N ASN A 69 -24.22 0.82 6.49
CA ASN A 69 -24.57 -0.61 6.55
C ASN A 69 -23.63 -1.43 7.43
N ALA A 70 -22.57 -0.83 7.97
CA ALA A 70 -21.59 -1.53 8.81
C ALA A 70 -22.16 -1.90 10.19
N GLY A 71 -22.94 -1.00 10.80
CA GLY A 71 -23.54 -1.18 12.12
C GLY A 71 -22.51 -1.49 13.22
N THR A 72 -22.87 -2.41 14.13
CA THR A 72 -21.97 -2.95 15.16
C THR A 72 -21.31 -4.22 14.65
N GLY A 73 -20.00 -4.34 14.82
CA GLY A 73 -19.23 -5.52 14.39
C GLY A 73 -17.98 -5.78 15.23
N ASP A 74 -17.35 -6.91 14.99
CA ASP A 74 -16.07 -7.28 15.58
C ASP A 74 -14.92 -7.13 14.58
N VAL A 75 -13.71 -7.51 15.00
CA VAL A 75 -12.49 -7.44 14.19
C VAL A 75 -12.63 -8.17 12.84
N ILE A 76 -13.31 -9.32 12.80
CA ILE A 76 -13.46 -10.10 11.56
C ILE A 76 -14.44 -9.37 10.64
N ARG A 77 -15.57 -8.92 11.19
CA ARG A 77 -16.54 -8.13 10.43
C ARG A 77 -15.93 -6.85 9.86
N PHE A 78 -15.00 -6.23 10.59
CA PHE A 78 -14.28 -5.07 10.10
C PHE A 78 -13.47 -5.39 8.84
N ILE A 79 -12.73 -6.50 8.84
CA ILE A 79 -11.94 -6.97 7.69
C ILE A 79 -12.84 -7.33 6.50
N GLU A 80 -13.96 -8.03 6.75
CA GLU A 80 -14.94 -8.34 5.70
C GLU A 80 -15.42 -7.09 4.97
N LEU A 81 -15.75 -6.04 5.72
CA LEU A 81 -16.26 -4.79 5.17
C LEU A 81 -15.16 -3.99 4.46
N MET A 82 -13.95 -3.96 5.00
CA MET A 82 -12.82 -3.23 4.40
C MET A 82 -12.36 -3.86 3.08
N ASP A 83 -12.26 -5.19 3.03
CA ASP A 83 -11.76 -5.91 1.86
C ASP A 83 -12.87 -6.43 0.94
N THR A 84 -14.15 -6.18 1.28
CA THR A 84 -15.32 -6.68 0.56
C THR A 84 -15.24 -8.19 0.30
N CYS A 85 -14.86 -8.96 1.33
CA CYS A 85 -14.59 -10.39 1.23
C CYS A 85 -15.55 -11.24 2.07
N SER A 86 -15.57 -12.54 1.80
CA SER A 86 -16.35 -13.51 2.57
C SER A 86 -15.77 -13.70 3.98
N MET A 87 -16.61 -14.18 4.91
CA MET A 87 -16.18 -14.48 6.29
C MET A 87 -14.99 -15.44 6.35
N HIS A 88 -14.93 -16.42 5.44
CA HIS A 88 -13.81 -17.35 5.37
C HIS A 88 -12.50 -16.64 4.98
N GLU A 89 -12.54 -15.77 3.97
CA GLU A 89 -11.39 -14.99 3.52
C GLU A 89 -10.93 -14.00 4.61
N ALA A 90 -11.88 -13.34 5.27
CA ALA A 90 -11.59 -12.45 6.39
C ALA A 90 -10.90 -13.18 7.56
N ILE A 91 -11.34 -14.41 7.88
CA ILE A 91 -10.69 -15.25 8.90
C ILE A 91 -9.27 -15.63 8.48
N MET A 92 -9.06 -16.00 7.22
CA MET A 92 -7.73 -16.34 6.70
C MET A 92 -6.78 -15.14 6.73
N LYS A 93 -7.28 -13.94 6.43
CA LYS A 93 -6.52 -12.70 6.55
C LYS A 93 -6.26 -12.31 8.00
N ALA A 94 -7.25 -12.45 8.89
CA ALA A 94 -7.03 -12.27 10.31
C ALA A 94 -5.95 -13.22 10.87
N LYS A 95 -5.89 -14.48 10.39
CA LYS A 95 -4.82 -15.42 10.75
C LYS A 95 -3.44 -14.97 10.27
N SER A 96 -3.32 -14.39 9.07
CA SER A 96 -2.04 -13.89 8.57
C SER A 96 -1.54 -12.68 9.37
N LEU A 97 -2.45 -11.86 9.90
CA LEU A 97 -2.12 -10.71 10.75
C LEU A 97 -1.61 -11.11 12.16
N ILE A 98 -1.98 -12.29 12.69
CA ILE A 98 -1.65 -12.73 14.06
C ILE A 98 -0.22 -13.29 14.22
N GLY A 99 0.57 -13.39 13.15
CA GLY A 99 1.94 -13.92 13.19
C GLY A 99 2.97 -13.12 12.40
N GLY A 100 2.55 -12.03 11.76
CA GLY A 100 3.44 -11.12 11.05
C GLY A 100 3.71 -9.89 11.91
N THR A 101 4.98 -9.60 12.13
CA THR A 101 5.46 -8.27 12.53
C THR A 101 4.62 -7.20 11.82
N PRO A 102 4.11 -6.14 12.49
CA PRO A 102 3.33 -5.12 11.84
C PRO A 102 4.19 -4.48 10.74
N LEU A 103 3.96 -4.93 9.50
CA LEU A 103 4.46 -4.25 8.33
C LEU A 103 3.71 -2.92 8.35
N LEU A 104 4.45 -1.85 8.65
CA LEU A 104 4.05 -0.48 8.37
C LEU A 104 3.35 -0.45 7.01
N PRO A 105 2.27 0.32 6.87
CA PRO A 105 1.31 0.14 5.79
C PRO A 105 2.05 0.03 4.47
N ALA A 106 1.93 -1.14 3.83
CA ALA A 106 2.08 -1.20 2.40
C ALA A 106 1.03 -0.22 1.88
N VAL A 107 1.50 0.92 1.38
CA VAL A 107 0.79 1.76 0.41
C VAL A 107 -0.01 0.78 -0.45
N PRO A 108 -1.35 0.90 -0.56
CA PRO A 108 -2.15 -0.12 -1.23
C PRO A 108 -1.49 -0.39 -2.56
N ALA A 109 -0.89 -1.58 -2.68
CA ALA A 109 -0.27 -1.97 -3.92
C ALA A 109 -1.41 -1.91 -4.92
N ALA A 110 -1.26 -1.01 -5.90
CA ALA A 110 -2.12 -1.01 -7.07
C ALA A 110 -2.29 -2.47 -7.50
N PRO A 111 -3.51 -2.89 -7.89
CA PRO A 111 -3.83 -4.30 -8.13
C PRO A 111 -2.69 -4.91 -8.93
N VAL A 112 -1.91 -5.77 -8.27
CA VAL A 112 -0.73 -6.38 -8.89
C VAL A 112 -1.33 -7.38 -9.85
N ASN A 113 -1.40 -6.98 -11.12
CA ASN A 113 -1.83 -7.87 -12.20
C ASN A 113 -0.98 -9.16 -12.08
N PRO A 114 -1.60 -10.34 -11.86
CA PRO A 114 -0.88 -11.60 -11.64
C PRO A 114 -0.07 -12.13 -12.85
N SER A 115 0.20 -11.29 -13.85
CA SER A 115 0.80 -11.66 -15.14
C SER A 115 1.93 -10.69 -15.53
N THR A 116 2.87 -10.43 -14.62
CA THR A 116 4.03 -9.59 -14.92
C THR A 116 5.29 -10.43 -14.96
N ASP A 117 5.88 -10.53 -16.16
CA ASP A 117 7.22 -11.08 -16.35
C ASP A 117 8.20 -10.23 -15.50
N PRO A 118 8.86 -10.82 -14.47
CA PRO A 118 9.77 -10.08 -13.60
C PRO A 118 10.88 -9.37 -14.38
N ILE A 119 11.35 -9.97 -15.47
CA ILE A 119 12.44 -9.42 -16.29
C ILE A 119 11.95 -8.17 -17.04
N GLU A 120 10.75 -8.25 -17.61
CA GLU A 120 10.12 -7.11 -18.29
C GLU A 120 9.89 -5.94 -17.32
N ARG A 121 9.41 -6.25 -16.10
CA ARG A 121 9.19 -5.26 -15.04
C ARG A 121 10.49 -4.56 -14.67
N GLU A 122 11.54 -5.31 -14.33
CA GLU A 122 12.86 -4.76 -13.98
C GLU A 122 13.40 -3.84 -15.08
N ALA A 123 13.30 -4.26 -16.34
CA ALA A 123 13.76 -3.48 -17.49
C ALA A 123 12.99 -2.14 -17.63
N VAL A 124 11.67 -2.16 -17.42
CA VAL A 124 10.84 -0.95 -17.47
C VAL A 124 11.15 0.00 -16.32
N LEU A 125 11.28 -0.50 -15.09
CA LEU A 125 11.64 0.32 -13.93
C LEU A 125 13.02 0.97 -14.13
N ALA A 126 14.01 0.21 -14.59
CA ALA A 126 15.34 0.73 -14.89
C ALA A 126 15.30 1.81 -15.99
N LYS A 127 14.51 1.60 -17.04
CA LYS A 127 14.34 2.58 -18.13
C LYS A 127 13.70 3.88 -17.63
N VAL A 128 12.63 3.78 -16.86
CA VAL A 128 11.91 4.95 -16.31
C VAL A 128 12.80 5.70 -15.34
N PHE A 129 13.47 5.00 -14.43
CA PHE A 129 14.38 5.62 -13.48
C PHE A 129 15.54 6.34 -14.18
N GLY A 130 16.08 5.75 -15.25
CA GLY A 130 17.09 6.41 -16.08
C GLY A 130 16.64 7.77 -16.63
N SER A 131 15.35 7.90 -16.99
CA SER A 131 14.77 9.19 -17.39
C SER A 131 14.67 10.16 -16.21
N PHE A 132 14.23 9.70 -15.03
CA PHE A 132 14.15 10.54 -13.83
C PHE A 132 15.51 11.03 -13.35
N LYS A 133 16.53 10.17 -13.40
CA LYS A 133 17.92 10.52 -13.06
C LYS A 133 18.47 11.59 -14.00
N LYS A 134 18.15 11.52 -15.29
CA LYS A 134 18.53 12.55 -16.28
C LYS A 134 17.77 13.87 -16.07
N ALA A 135 16.52 13.81 -15.64
CA ALA A 135 15.70 15.00 -15.41
C ALA A 135 16.06 15.76 -14.11
N LEU A 136 16.60 15.06 -13.11
CA LEU A 136 16.90 15.61 -11.78
C LEU A 136 17.76 16.89 -11.81
N PRO A 137 18.92 16.95 -12.51
CA PRO A 137 19.77 18.14 -12.49
C PRO A 137 19.11 19.36 -13.13
N ALA A 138 18.14 19.16 -14.03
CA ALA A 138 17.39 20.24 -14.66
C ALA A 138 16.28 20.81 -13.75
N SER A 139 15.94 20.12 -12.66
CA SER A 139 14.90 20.55 -11.72
C SER A 139 15.51 21.27 -10.53
N ARG A 140 15.52 22.61 -10.57
CA ARG A 140 15.99 23.44 -9.46
C ARG A 140 15.30 23.11 -8.13
N LYS A 141 13.98 22.90 -8.16
CA LYS A 141 13.19 22.48 -6.99
C LYS A 141 13.73 21.21 -6.34
N ALA A 142 14.08 20.21 -7.15
CA ALA A 142 14.57 18.92 -6.65
C ALA A 142 16.01 19.02 -6.13
N VAL A 143 16.85 19.79 -6.84
CA VAL A 143 18.24 20.05 -6.43
C VAL A 143 18.27 20.81 -5.10
N ASP A 144 17.50 21.90 -4.97
CA ASP A 144 17.43 22.71 -3.76
C ASP A 144 16.90 21.87 -2.58
N TYR A 145 15.90 21.01 -2.81
CA TYR A 145 15.37 20.10 -1.79
C TYR A 145 16.45 19.12 -1.29
N LEU A 146 17.20 18.48 -2.18
CA LEU A 146 18.25 17.54 -1.82
C LEU A 146 19.41 18.21 -1.10
N GLN A 147 19.85 19.37 -1.59
CA GLN A 147 20.89 20.17 -0.95
C GLN A 147 20.48 20.63 0.45
N GLY A 148 19.23 21.09 0.63
CA GLY A 148 18.69 21.44 1.94
C GLY A 148 18.60 20.27 2.92
N ARG A 149 18.63 19.03 2.42
CA ARG A 149 18.71 17.80 3.22
C ARG A 149 20.14 17.26 3.41
N GLY A 150 21.14 17.97 2.89
CA GLY A 150 22.54 17.52 2.94
C GLY A 150 22.84 16.32 2.04
N LEU A 151 22.01 16.08 1.01
CA LEU A 151 22.16 14.96 0.08
C LEU A 151 22.72 15.44 -1.26
N ASP A 152 23.88 14.93 -1.66
CA ASP A 152 24.45 15.17 -2.99
C ASP A 152 23.87 14.16 -3.98
N TYR A 153 23.04 14.64 -4.91
CA TYR A 153 22.41 13.80 -5.92
C TYR A 153 23.40 13.09 -6.86
N ARG A 154 24.66 13.54 -6.92
CA ARG A 154 25.71 12.90 -7.71
C ARG A 154 26.28 11.67 -7.02
N GLN A 155 26.12 11.56 -5.70
CA GLN A 155 26.62 10.47 -4.87
C GLN A 155 25.55 9.42 -4.55
N HIS A 156 24.28 9.70 -4.89
CA HIS A 156 23.16 8.81 -4.60
C HIS A 156 22.41 8.45 -5.89
N ALA A 157 21.92 7.21 -5.96
CA ALA A 157 20.98 6.81 -7.00
C ALA A 157 19.64 7.49 -6.73
N CYS A 158 19.46 8.70 -7.26
CA CYS A 158 18.19 9.42 -7.17
C CYS A 158 17.80 10.06 -8.51
N GLY A 159 16.52 10.29 -8.68
CA GLY A 159 15.93 10.94 -9.85
C GLY A 159 14.79 11.88 -9.47
N TYR A 160 14.27 12.64 -10.42
CA TYR A 160 13.09 13.49 -10.22
C TYR A 160 11.99 13.12 -11.20
N ASN A 161 10.79 12.92 -10.68
CA ASN A 161 9.60 12.71 -11.50
C ASN A 161 8.78 14.00 -11.59
N SER A 162 8.91 14.73 -12.70
CA SER A 162 8.11 15.94 -12.97
C SER A 162 6.66 15.65 -13.39
N GLY A 163 6.34 14.38 -13.67
CA GLY A 163 5.06 13.98 -14.27
C GLY A 163 5.03 14.02 -15.80
N GLY A 164 6.07 14.54 -16.46
CA GLY A 164 6.09 14.76 -17.91
C GLY A 164 6.41 13.55 -18.79
N LEU A 165 6.98 12.48 -18.22
CA LEU A 165 7.62 11.41 -19.01
C LEU A 165 6.69 10.73 -20.04
N HIS A 166 5.40 10.61 -19.75
CA HIS A 166 4.43 10.00 -20.67
C HIS A 166 4.00 10.91 -21.81
N TRP A 167 4.19 12.23 -21.67
CA TRP A 167 4.04 13.21 -22.75
C TRP A 167 5.30 13.29 -23.60
N ASP A 168 6.47 13.26 -22.94
CA ASP A 168 7.78 13.39 -23.61
C ASP A 168 8.20 12.11 -24.36
N SER A 169 7.72 10.95 -23.91
CA SER A 169 8.05 9.66 -24.51
C SER A 169 7.28 9.44 -25.81
N ARG A 170 8.00 9.44 -26.94
CA ARG A 170 7.47 8.97 -28.24
C ARG A 170 7.26 7.45 -28.31
N ASN A 171 7.63 6.73 -27.24
CA ASN A 171 7.49 5.28 -27.17
C ASN A 171 6.16 4.90 -26.49
N HIS A 172 5.16 4.58 -27.30
CA HIS A 172 3.84 4.15 -26.82
C HIS A 172 3.88 2.83 -26.02
N TYR A 173 4.82 1.92 -26.33
CA TYR A 173 5.01 0.69 -25.56
C TYR A 173 5.52 0.95 -24.15
N LEU A 174 6.40 1.96 -23.98
CA LEU A 174 6.85 2.38 -22.67
C LEU A 174 5.69 2.96 -21.85
N VAL A 175 4.84 3.80 -22.44
CA VAL A 175 3.65 4.35 -21.77
C VAL A 175 2.68 3.24 -21.36
N ALA A 176 2.42 2.27 -22.24
CA ALA A 176 1.60 1.11 -21.91
C ALA A 176 2.20 0.28 -20.77
N SER A 177 3.51 0.09 -20.77
CA SER A 177 4.23 -0.61 -19.69
C SER A 177 4.16 0.18 -18.38
N MET A 178 4.28 1.50 -18.42
CA MET A 178 4.12 2.35 -17.23
C MET A 178 2.72 2.23 -16.62
N VAL A 179 1.68 2.07 -17.45
CA VAL A 179 0.32 1.74 -16.96
C VAL A 179 0.29 0.33 -16.35
N LYS A 180 0.82 -0.66 -17.06
CA LYS A 180 0.88 -2.07 -16.62
C LYS A 180 1.53 -2.24 -15.25
N TYR A 181 2.60 -1.49 -14.98
CA TYR A 181 3.37 -1.54 -13.73
C TYR A 181 2.99 -0.47 -12.70
N GLY A 182 1.88 0.26 -12.90
CA GLY A 182 1.33 1.18 -11.90
C GLY A 182 2.04 2.53 -11.76
N LEU A 183 2.93 2.89 -12.70
CA LEU A 183 3.58 4.20 -12.75
C LEU A 183 2.66 5.29 -13.34
N LEU A 184 1.64 4.86 -14.10
CA LEU A 184 0.56 5.70 -14.62
C LEU A 184 -0.79 5.05 -14.33
N LYS A 185 -1.80 5.86 -14.02
CA LYS A 185 -3.19 5.42 -13.88
C LYS A 185 -4.07 6.17 -14.88
N PRO A 186 -4.69 5.51 -15.87
CA PRO A 186 -5.51 6.18 -16.87
C PRO A 186 -6.79 6.79 -16.26
N TYR A 187 -7.24 7.91 -16.81
CA TYR A 187 -8.55 8.49 -16.50
C TYR A 187 -9.61 8.05 -17.52
N PRO A 188 -10.90 7.93 -17.13
CA PRO A 188 -11.98 7.58 -18.05
C PRO A 188 -12.14 8.57 -19.23
N ALA A 189 -11.87 9.85 -19.01
CA ALA A 189 -11.97 10.91 -20.00
C ALA A 189 -10.68 11.09 -20.84
N GLY A 190 -9.70 10.20 -20.69
CA GLY A 190 -8.37 10.30 -21.32
C GLY A 190 -7.32 10.98 -20.43
N GLY A 191 -6.05 10.70 -20.73
CA GLY A 191 -4.90 11.13 -19.92
C GLY A 191 -4.60 10.20 -18.74
N TYR A 192 -3.61 10.59 -17.92
CA TYR A 192 -3.10 9.76 -16.83
C TYR A 192 -2.88 10.57 -15.54
N SER A 193 -3.20 9.95 -14.40
CA SER A 193 -2.62 10.31 -13.11
C SER A 193 -1.22 9.69 -13.01
N VAL A 194 -0.24 10.49 -12.59
CA VAL A 194 1.16 10.06 -12.49
C VAL A 194 1.51 9.70 -11.06
N TRP A 195 2.01 8.48 -10.86
CA TRP A 195 2.55 8.06 -9.57
C TRP A 195 3.77 8.91 -9.18
N ALA A 196 3.86 9.29 -7.90
CA ALA A 196 4.96 10.10 -7.35
C ALA A 196 5.31 11.36 -8.17
N LYS A 197 4.29 12.07 -8.67
CA LYS A 197 4.47 13.36 -9.35
C LYS A 197 5.08 14.39 -8.40
N ASP A 198 6.05 15.15 -8.92
CA ASP A 198 6.80 16.19 -8.22
C ASP A 198 7.61 15.69 -7.02
N CYS A 199 8.03 14.42 -7.06
CA CYS A 199 8.83 13.78 -6.03
C CYS A 199 10.27 13.49 -6.50
N VAL A 200 11.21 13.52 -5.55
CA VAL A 200 12.51 12.88 -5.70
C VAL A 200 12.34 11.39 -5.47
N ILE A 201 12.87 10.57 -6.37
CA ILE A 201 12.71 9.12 -6.40
C ILE A 201 14.04 8.48 -6.05
N PHE A 202 14.01 7.52 -5.13
CA PHE A 202 15.13 6.63 -4.80
C PHE A 202 14.71 5.22 -5.18
N PRO A 203 15.40 4.56 -6.13
CA PRO A 203 15.03 3.23 -6.54
C PRO A 203 15.38 2.24 -5.42
N LEU A 204 14.57 1.18 -5.32
CA LEU A 204 14.94 0.01 -4.51
C LEU A 204 15.69 -0.96 -5.42
N GLU A 205 16.93 -1.24 -5.04
CA GLU A 205 17.80 -2.21 -5.72
C GLU A 205 17.85 -3.52 -4.94
N ASP A 206 17.94 -4.65 -5.65
CA ASP A 206 18.23 -5.95 -5.05
C ASP A 206 19.72 -6.12 -4.75
N ALA A 207 20.11 -7.28 -4.21
CA ALA A 207 21.51 -7.60 -3.90
C ALA A 207 22.44 -7.63 -5.13
N THR A 208 21.88 -7.66 -6.34
CA THR A 208 22.61 -7.63 -7.61
C THR A 208 22.63 -6.26 -8.27
N GLY A 209 22.05 -5.23 -7.63
CA GLY A 209 21.96 -3.87 -8.15
C GLY A 209 20.84 -3.66 -9.18
N ARG A 210 19.88 -4.60 -9.29
CA ARG A 210 18.74 -4.48 -10.21
C ARG A 210 17.61 -3.73 -9.53
N ILE A 211 16.98 -2.81 -10.26
CA ILE A 211 15.88 -2.00 -9.74
C ILE A 211 14.60 -2.85 -9.69
N VAL A 212 14.13 -3.14 -8.48
CA VAL A 212 12.94 -3.96 -8.21
C VAL A 212 11.71 -3.13 -7.81
N SER A 213 11.91 -1.86 -7.42
CA SER A 213 10.85 -0.88 -7.17
C SER A 213 11.35 0.55 -7.39
N LEU A 214 10.41 1.46 -7.63
CA LEU A 214 10.61 2.91 -7.56
C LEU A 214 9.82 3.49 -6.39
#